data_AF-A0AAJ1NU26-F1
#
_entry.id   AF-A0AAJ1NU26-F1
#
_cell.length_a   1.000
_cell.length_b   1.000
_cell.length_c   1.000
_cell.angle_alpha   90.00
_cell.angle_beta   90.00
_cell.angle_gamma   90.00
#
_symmetry.space_group_name_H-M   'P 1'
#
loop_
_entity.id
_entity.type
_entity.pdbx_description
1 polymer ?
#
loop_
_entity_poly.entity_id
_entity_poly.type
_entity_poly.pdbx_seq_one_letter_code
_entity_poly.pdbx_strand_id
1 'polypeptide(L)'
;MAGDWIKMRADLHTHPKVVRMASALKADRLRIVGGLHSAWCLFDVHSEDGLLEGYSAETLDDLIGFPGFSRAMMAVGWLEENGGSLVMPRFEAHNGQSAKRRAQDADRKRNVRKMSASQADKNGTREEKRREDIKDKTPPNPPRGREPKKSYPYPEQLNAEAWEEWKAYRSEMRFKSYAPTERSEGSAITNLINLSGGDHQVQMLIVQQSMANGWKGLFELKQKSSRSEEVDEPHWNSPEAWEEFL
;
A
#
# COMPACT_ATOMS: atom_id res chain seq x y z
N MET A 1 -16.81 -2.07 14.44
CA MET A 1 -15.69 -1.20 14.01
C MET A 1 -14.46 -2.09 13.88
N ALA A 2 -13.68 -1.98 12.80
CA ALA A 2 -12.43 -2.73 12.69
C ALA A 2 -11.38 -2.07 13.60
N GLY A 3 -10.72 -2.86 14.44
CA GLY A 3 -9.61 -2.39 15.28
C GLY A 3 -8.36 -2.06 14.45
N ASP A 4 -7.35 -1.49 15.10
CA ASP A 4 -6.05 -1.25 14.48
C ASP A 4 -5.38 -2.56 14.05
N TRP A 5 -4.50 -2.48 13.06
CA TRP A 5 -3.89 -3.65 12.43
C TRP A 5 -2.37 -3.54 12.43
N ILE A 6 -1.72 -4.66 12.75
CA ILE A 6 -0.27 -4.79 12.69
C ILE A 6 0.13 -5.69 11.52
N LYS A 7 1.22 -5.34 10.82
CA LYS A 7 1.71 -6.09 9.65
C LYS A 7 2.65 -7.20 10.09
N MET A 8 2.35 -8.45 9.73
CA MET A 8 3.24 -9.60 9.94
C MET A 8 3.62 -10.23 8.60
N ARG A 9 4.86 -10.75 8.49
CA ARG A 9 5.30 -11.47 7.30
C ARG A 9 4.71 -12.89 7.28
N ALA A 10 4.32 -13.38 6.11
CA ALA A 10 3.74 -14.72 5.95
C ALA A 10 4.72 -15.85 6.32
N ASP A 11 6.01 -15.63 6.09
CA ASP A 11 7.11 -16.55 6.37
C ASP A 11 7.70 -16.41 7.78
N LEU A 12 7.08 -15.58 8.66
CA LEU A 12 7.63 -15.31 9.99
C LEU A 12 7.80 -16.59 10.82
N HIS A 13 6.86 -17.53 10.74
CA HIS A 13 6.89 -18.80 11.46
C HIS A 13 8.11 -19.68 11.07
N THR A 14 8.71 -19.47 9.90
CA THR A 14 9.93 -20.15 9.44
C THR A 14 11.20 -19.33 9.62
N HIS A 15 11.11 -18.09 10.07
CA HIS A 15 12.26 -17.19 10.17
C HIS A 15 13.32 -17.74 11.15
N PRO A 16 14.63 -17.70 10.82
CA PRO A 16 15.69 -18.29 11.66
C PRO A 16 15.70 -17.77 13.11
N LYS A 17 15.37 -16.49 13.32
CA LYS A 17 15.23 -15.92 14.68
C LYS A 17 14.06 -16.52 15.46
N VAL A 18 12.92 -16.79 14.81
CA VAL A 18 11.78 -17.50 15.45
C VAL A 18 12.18 -18.92 15.80
N VAL A 19 12.91 -19.61 14.92
CA VAL A 19 13.44 -20.96 15.20
C VAL A 19 14.39 -20.94 16.41
N ARG A 20 15.28 -19.95 16.50
CA ARG A 20 16.17 -19.79 17.67
C ARG A 20 15.41 -19.53 18.97
N MET A 21 14.42 -18.63 18.95
CA MET A 21 13.57 -18.38 20.12
C MET A 21 12.77 -19.61 20.53
N ALA A 22 12.19 -20.33 19.57
CA ALA A 22 11.46 -21.58 19.80
C ALA A 22 12.36 -22.63 20.49
N SER A 23 13.59 -22.78 20.01
CA SER A 23 14.59 -23.67 20.62
C SER A 23 14.97 -23.24 22.03
N ALA A 24 15.18 -21.95 22.27
CA ALA A 24 15.58 -21.42 23.57
C ALA A 24 14.50 -21.58 24.63
N LEU A 25 13.23 -21.36 24.25
CA LEU A 25 12.08 -21.42 25.16
C LEU A 25 11.41 -22.79 25.22
N LYS A 26 11.90 -23.77 24.43
CA LYS A 26 11.29 -25.11 24.28
C LYS A 26 9.79 -25.03 23.96
N ALA A 27 9.42 -24.12 23.06
CA ALA A 27 8.05 -23.87 22.67
C ALA A 27 7.85 -24.00 21.15
N ASP A 28 6.62 -24.22 20.73
CA ASP A 28 6.28 -24.27 19.30
C ASP A 28 6.34 -22.88 18.65
N ARG A 29 6.46 -22.87 17.32
CA ARG A 29 6.62 -21.63 16.55
C ARG A 29 5.41 -20.71 16.61
N LEU A 30 4.19 -21.25 16.75
CA LEU A 30 2.98 -20.44 16.84
C LEU A 30 2.91 -19.71 18.19
N ARG A 31 3.34 -20.34 19.29
CA ARG A 31 3.46 -19.66 20.58
C ARG A 31 4.47 -18.51 20.52
N ILE A 32 5.60 -18.68 19.84
CA ILE A 32 6.58 -17.61 19.60
C ILE A 32 5.96 -16.48 18.76
N VAL A 33 5.30 -16.82 17.66
CA VAL A 33 4.64 -15.83 16.77
C VAL A 33 3.55 -15.05 17.50
N GLY A 34 2.77 -15.70 18.36
CA GLY A 34 1.77 -15.05 19.20
C GLY A 34 2.38 -14.11 20.23
N GLY A 35 3.48 -14.51 20.87
CA GLY A 35 4.25 -13.65 21.79
C GLY A 35 4.82 -12.43 21.07
N LEU A 36 5.38 -12.61 19.87
CA LEU A 36 5.90 -11.51 19.06
C LEU A 36 4.79 -10.53 18.65
N HIS A 37 3.65 -11.04 18.20
CA HIS A 37 2.48 -10.22 17.89
C HIS A 37 2.05 -9.39 19.12
N SER A 38 1.96 -10.02 20.29
CA SER A 38 1.59 -9.34 21.54
C SER A 38 2.58 -8.23 21.90
N ALA A 39 3.88 -8.52 21.85
CA ALA A 39 4.94 -7.54 22.11
C ALA A 39 4.86 -6.38 21.11
N TRP A 40 4.75 -6.67 19.81
CA TRP A 40 4.70 -5.63 18.79
C TRP A 40 3.45 -4.75 18.88
N CYS A 41 2.29 -5.30 19.26
CA CYS A 41 1.11 -4.51 19.55
C CYS A 41 1.32 -3.58 20.76
N LEU A 42 2.00 -4.04 21.81
CA LEU A 42 2.32 -3.20 22.96
C LEU A 42 3.19 -2.00 22.55
N PHE A 43 4.26 -2.25 21.78
CA PHE A 43 5.10 -1.18 21.26
C PHE A 43 4.34 -0.24 20.31
N ASP A 44 3.48 -0.75 19.44
CA ASP A 44 2.70 0.09 18.51
C ASP A 44 1.72 1.03 19.25
N VAL A 45 1.12 0.56 20.34
CA VAL A 45 0.17 1.35 21.15
C VAL A 45 0.88 2.36 22.04
N HIS A 46 2.00 1.98 22.66
CA HIS A 46 2.62 2.75 23.73
C HIS A 46 3.93 3.44 23.33
N SER A 47 4.37 3.30 22.08
CA SER A 47 5.61 3.90 21.60
C SER A 47 5.47 4.54 20.22
N GLU A 48 6.15 5.68 20.03
CA GLU A 48 6.24 6.35 18.73
C GLU A 48 7.56 6.04 18.00
N ASP A 49 8.61 5.80 18.77
CA ASP A 49 10.01 5.68 18.35
C ASP A 49 10.60 4.29 18.66
N GLY A 50 9.80 3.39 19.23
CA GLY A 50 10.22 2.06 19.65
C GLY A 50 10.82 1.99 21.05
N LEU A 51 10.72 3.06 21.85
CA LEU A 51 11.03 3.06 23.28
C LEU A 51 9.77 2.82 24.14
N LEU A 52 9.85 1.89 25.08
CA LEU A 52 8.89 1.71 26.17
C LEU A 52 9.58 2.05 27.50
N GLU A 53 9.34 3.27 27.97
CA GLU A 53 9.87 3.75 29.24
C GLU A 53 9.16 3.09 30.43
N GLY A 54 9.91 2.64 31.42
CA GLY A 54 9.38 1.99 32.63
C GLY A 54 8.92 0.55 32.45
N TYR A 55 9.14 -0.06 31.28
CA TYR A 55 8.94 -1.49 31.06
C TYR A 55 10.28 -2.21 31.23
N SER A 56 10.30 -3.26 32.07
CA SER A 56 11.41 -4.20 32.17
C SER A 56 11.16 -5.47 31.35
N ALA A 57 12.20 -6.28 31.15
CA ALA A 57 12.05 -7.60 30.51
C ALA A 57 11.04 -8.50 31.24
N GLU A 58 11.07 -8.50 32.58
CA GLU A 58 10.14 -9.26 33.41
C GLU A 58 8.69 -8.75 33.25
N THR A 59 8.51 -7.42 33.21
CA THR A 59 7.19 -6.81 33.01
C THR A 59 6.57 -7.23 31.67
N LEU A 60 7.37 -7.26 30.60
CA LEU A 60 6.91 -7.70 29.28
C LEU A 60 6.59 -9.20 29.26
N ASP A 61 7.39 -10.03 29.92
CA ASP A 61 7.14 -11.47 30.03
C ASP A 61 5.84 -11.78 30.79
N ASP A 62 5.57 -11.05 31.88
CA ASP A 62 4.35 -11.17 32.67
C ASP A 62 3.10 -10.75 31.86
N LEU A 63 3.19 -9.65 31.10
CA LEU A 63 2.12 -9.19 30.20
C LEU A 63 1.80 -10.21 29.11
N ILE A 64 2.81 -10.88 28.55
CA ILE A 64 2.64 -11.92 27.52
C ILE A 64 2.22 -13.27 28.15
N GLY A 65 2.49 -13.46 29.45
CA GLY A 65 2.36 -14.75 30.13
C GLY A 65 3.34 -15.78 29.58
N PHE A 66 4.58 -15.36 29.26
CA PHE A 66 5.61 -16.24 28.72
C PHE A 66 6.99 -15.93 29.30
N PRO A 67 7.36 -16.55 30.42
CA PRO A 67 8.65 -16.32 31.07
C PRO A 67 9.85 -16.59 30.16
N GLY A 68 10.82 -15.67 30.16
CA GLY A 68 12.03 -15.73 29.36
C GLY A 68 11.88 -15.20 27.93
N PHE A 69 10.67 -14.81 27.51
CA PHE A 69 10.39 -14.39 26.13
C PHE A 69 11.20 -13.15 25.72
N SER A 70 11.24 -12.14 26.58
CA SER A 70 11.95 -10.88 26.36
C SER A 70 13.44 -11.13 26.23
N ARG A 71 14.02 -11.99 27.07
CA ARG A 71 15.43 -12.41 26.96
C ARG A 71 15.72 -13.14 25.65
N ALA A 72 14.82 -14.02 25.20
CA ALA A 72 14.96 -14.67 23.90
C ALA A 72 14.85 -13.67 22.74
N MET A 73 14.00 -12.66 22.87
CA MET A 73 13.82 -11.59 21.88
C MET A 73 15.06 -10.68 21.82
N MET A 74 15.68 -10.40 22.97
CA MET A 74 16.97 -9.71 23.08
C MET A 74 18.10 -10.52 22.44
N ALA A 75 18.18 -11.83 22.71
CA ALA A 75 19.22 -12.70 22.17
C ALA A 75 19.21 -12.77 20.62
N VAL A 76 18.05 -12.56 20.00
CA VAL A 76 17.94 -12.48 18.53
C VAL A 76 18.00 -11.05 17.99
N GLY A 77 18.26 -10.05 18.84
CA GLY A 77 18.40 -8.64 18.46
C GLY A 77 17.09 -8.03 17.95
N TRP A 78 15.97 -8.40 18.57
CA TRP A 78 14.65 -7.79 18.33
C TRP A 78 14.16 -6.96 19.51
N LEU A 79 14.86 -7.00 20.63
CA LEU A 79 14.62 -6.19 21.82
C LEU A 79 15.98 -5.79 22.39
N GLU A 80 16.05 -4.65 23.04
CA GLU A 80 17.18 -4.19 23.84
C GLU A 80 16.65 -3.61 25.16
N GLU A 81 17.46 -3.64 26.21
CA GLU A 81 17.12 -3.07 27.51
C GLU A 81 18.14 -1.97 27.85
N ASN A 82 17.63 -0.80 28.26
CA ASN A 82 18.45 0.32 28.68
C ASN A 82 17.86 0.95 29.95
N GLY A 83 18.53 0.76 31.09
CA GLY A 83 18.24 1.49 32.32
C GLY A 83 16.78 1.37 32.81
N GLY A 84 16.14 0.22 32.61
CA GLY A 84 14.73 -0.01 32.99
C GLY A 84 13.71 0.41 31.93
N SER A 85 14.16 0.63 30.69
CA SER A 85 13.30 0.80 29.51
C SER A 85 13.61 -0.27 28.47
N LEU A 86 12.59 -0.66 27.70
CA LEU A 86 12.76 -1.56 26.57
C LEU A 86 12.80 -0.78 25.26
N VAL A 87 13.68 -1.19 24.36
CA VAL A 87 13.84 -0.60 23.04
C VAL A 87 13.65 -1.68 21.99
N MET A 88 12.89 -1.39 20.93
CA MET A 88 12.81 -2.24 19.76
C MET A 88 13.75 -1.71 18.67
N PRO A 89 14.90 -2.37 18.42
CA PRO A 89 15.87 -1.86 17.46
C PRO A 89 15.29 -1.83 16.05
N ARG A 90 15.60 -0.78 15.29
CA ARG A 90 15.06 -0.58 13.93
C ARG A 90 13.53 -0.60 13.90
N PHE A 91 12.88 -0.05 14.93
CA PHE A 91 11.43 0.11 15.01
C PHE A 91 10.85 0.70 13.72
N GLU A 92 11.48 1.77 13.20
CA GLU A 92 11.10 2.41 11.94
C GLU A 92 11.10 1.50 10.70
N ALA A 93 11.97 0.49 10.65
CA ALA A 93 12.06 -0.42 9.51
C ALA A 93 10.89 -1.42 9.43
N HIS A 94 10.21 -1.68 10.55
CA HIS A 94 9.18 -2.71 10.65
C HIS A 94 7.83 -2.17 11.11
N ASN A 95 7.83 -1.23 12.07
CA ASN A 95 6.64 -0.66 12.71
C ASN A 95 6.55 0.87 12.64
N GLY A 96 7.61 1.62 12.31
CA GLY A 96 7.57 3.09 12.39
C GLY A 96 7.11 3.84 11.13
N GLN A 97 6.69 5.09 11.42
CA GLN A 97 5.97 6.12 10.64
C GLN A 97 4.74 5.70 9.82
N SER A 98 4.74 4.54 9.19
CA SER A 98 3.66 4.15 8.29
C SER A 98 2.44 3.60 9.04
N ALA A 99 2.56 2.94 10.20
CA ALA A 99 1.41 2.43 10.96
C ALA A 99 0.60 3.57 11.61
N LYS A 100 1.25 4.43 12.41
CA LYS A 100 0.62 5.57 13.07
C LYS A 100 0.12 6.66 12.11
N ARG A 101 0.87 7.04 11.05
CA ARG A 101 0.35 7.97 10.02
C ARG A 101 -0.82 7.38 9.25
N ARG A 102 -0.82 6.06 8.96
CA ARG A 102 -1.98 5.39 8.35
C ARG A 102 -3.18 5.37 9.29
N ALA A 103 -2.97 5.16 10.59
CA ALA A 103 -4.03 5.22 11.61
C ALA A 103 -4.60 6.65 11.74
N GLN A 104 -3.75 7.67 11.84
CA GLN A 104 -4.18 9.08 11.90
C GLN A 104 -4.86 9.55 10.60
N ASP A 105 -4.40 9.11 9.43
CA ASP A 105 -5.07 9.39 8.16
C ASP A 105 -6.40 8.63 8.01
N ALA A 106 -6.48 7.40 8.54
CA ALA A 106 -7.73 6.66 8.61
C ALA A 106 -8.72 7.36 9.55
N ASP A 107 -8.26 7.85 10.70
CA ASP A 107 -9.07 8.60 11.67
C ASP A 107 -9.48 9.96 11.13
N ARG A 108 -8.58 10.69 10.47
CA ARG A 108 -8.91 11.94 9.76
C ARG A 108 -9.98 11.68 8.70
N LYS A 109 -9.82 10.63 7.86
CA LYS A 109 -10.82 10.22 6.87
C LYS A 109 -12.14 9.77 7.52
N ARG A 110 -12.09 9.11 8.67
CA ARG A 110 -13.26 8.67 9.43
C ARG A 110 -14.02 9.84 10.04
N ASN A 111 -13.32 10.84 10.58
CA ASN A 111 -13.93 12.05 11.12
C ASN A 111 -14.54 12.90 10.02
N VAL A 112 -13.86 13.04 8.87
CA VAL A 112 -14.45 13.66 7.66
C VAL A 112 -15.72 12.92 7.23
N ARG A 113 -15.71 11.58 7.22
CA ARG A 113 -16.90 10.77 6.90
C ARG A 113 -18.04 10.94 7.90
N LYS A 114 -17.74 11.03 9.21
CA LYS A 114 -18.72 11.29 10.27
C LYS A 114 -19.38 12.66 10.14
N MET A 115 -18.62 13.69 9.79
CA MET A 115 -19.16 15.03 9.52
C MET A 115 -20.04 15.09 8.27
N SER A 116 -19.73 14.29 7.25
CA SER A 116 -20.60 14.16 6.06
C SER A 116 -21.83 13.28 6.30
N ALA A 117 -21.77 12.32 7.23
CA ALA A 117 -22.89 11.43 7.56
C ALA A 117 -23.99 12.13 8.37
N SER A 118 -23.63 13.04 9.29
CA SER A 118 -24.64 13.81 10.04
C SER A 118 -25.46 14.78 9.16
N GLN A 119 -25.00 15.06 7.94
CA GLN A 119 -25.76 15.79 6.92
C GLN A 119 -26.62 14.88 6.03
N ALA A 120 -26.38 13.56 6.03
CA ALA A 120 -27.12 12.59 5.22
C ALA A 120 -28.36 12.02 5.94
N ASP A 121 -28.36 11.97 7.27
CA ASP A 121 -29.46 11.40 8.08
C ASP A 121 -30.74 12.27 8.14
N LYS A 122 -30.86 13.32 7.31
CA LYS A 122 -32.13 14.05 7.15
C LYS A 122 -33.07 13.45 6.11
N ASN A 123 -32.67 12.46 5.32
CA ASN A 123 -33.60 11.78 4.39
C ASN A 123 -33.66 10.28 4.65
N GLY A 124 -34.82 9.86 5.16
CA GLY A 124 -35.07 8.56 5.75
C GLY A 124 -35.03 7.35 4.81
N THR A 125 -34.71 6.25 5.49
CA THR A 125 -35.04 4.83 5.31
C THR A 125 -35.92 4.43 4.12
N ARG A 126 -35.45 3.47 3.30
CA ARG A 126 -36.31 2.36 2.84
C ARG A 126 -35.55 1.09 2.50
N GLU A 127 -36.13 0.02 3.03
CA GLU A 127 -35.75 -1.39 3.12
C GLU A 127 -35.30 -2.12 1.85
N GLU A 128 -34.35 -3.01 2.06
CA GLU A 128 -33.90 -4.09 1.18
C GLU A 128 -34.92 -5.25 1.20
N LYS A 129 -35.61 -5.52 0.07
CA LYS A 129 -36.32 -6.80 -0.16
C LYS A 129 -36.26 -7.22 -1.64
N ARG A 130 -35.42 -8.23 -1.88
CA ARG A 130 -35.56 -9.41 -2.76
C ARG A 130 -36.80 -9.45 -3.67
N ARG A 131 -36.60 -9.59 -5.00
CA ARG A 131 -37.28 -10.57 -5.90
C ARG A 131 -36.82 -10.46 -7.36
N GLU A 132 -36.69 -11.64 -7.96
CA GLU A 132 -36.44 -11.93 -9.38
C GLU A 132 -37.71 -11.70 -10.23
N ASP A 133 -37.48 -11.51 -11.54
CA ASP A 133 -38.30 -11.84 -12.72
C ASP A 133 -39.59 -11.08 -13.15
N ILE A 134 -39.53 -10.62 -14.42
CA ILE A 134 -40.51 -10.75 -15.53
C ILE A 134 -41.64 -9.70 -15.79
N LYS A 135 -41.54 -9.12 -17.02
CA LYS A 135 -42.53 -8.66 -18.03
C LYS A 135 -43.46 -7.44 -17.81
N ASP A 136 -43.11 -6.38 -18.56
CA ASP A 136 -43.88 -5.68 -19.61
C ASP A 136 -45.34 -5.21 -19.36
N LYS A 137 -45.51 -3.87 -19.29
CA LYS A 137 -46.58 -3.02 -19.87
C LYS A 137 -46.30 -1.53 -19.52
N THR A 138 -46.19 -0.67 -20.53
CA THR A 138 -45.93 0.79 -20.46
C THR A 138 -47.21 1.61 -20.79
N PRO A 139 -47.24 2.97 -20.79
CA PRO A 139 -46.56 4.04 -20.01
C PRO A 139 -47.58 5.15 -19.52
N PRO A 140 -47.23 6.20 -18.73
CA PRO A 140 -46.62 7.43 -19.29
C PRO A 140 -45.67 8.20 -18.33
N ASN A 141 -44.87 9.08 -18.93
CA ASN A 141 -43.95 10.07 -18.34
C ASN A 141 -42.52 9.63 -17.93
N PRO A 142 -41.53 10.52 -18.14
CA PRO A 142 -40.30 10.23 -18.87
C PRO A 142 -39.13 9.86 -17.94
N PRO A 143 -38.02 9.31 -18.46
CA PRO A 143 -36.86 9.03 -17.63
C PRO A 143 -36.32 10.36 -17.09
N ARG A 144 -36.30 10.52 -15.75
CA ARG A 144 -35.46 11.53 -15.10
C ARG A 144 -34.05 11.34 -15.66
N GLY A 145 -33.60 12.33 -16.42
CA GLY A 145 -32.34 12.29 -17.14
C GLY A 145 -31.21 11.85 -16.22
N ARG A 146 -30.39 10.91 -16.70
CA ARG A 146 -29.00 10.88 -16.24
C ARG A 146 -28.46 12.26 -16.57
N GLU A 147 -28.22 13.07 -15.55
CA GLU A 147 -27.52 14.33 -15.75
C GLU A 147 -26.26 14.03 -16.57
N PRO A 148 -25.98 14.81 -17.63
CA PRO A 148 -24.80 14.58 -18.46
C PRO A 148 -23.58 14.54 -17.55
N LYS A 149 -22.76 13.51 -17.69
CA LYS A 149 -21.47 13.44 -17.00
C LYS A 149 -20.76 14.76 -17.27
N LYS A 150 -20.59 15.60 -16.24
CA LYS A 150 -19.82 16.84 -16.36
C LYS A 150 -18.46 16.43 -16.92
N SER A 151 -18.13 16.89 -18.13
CA SER A 151 -16.83 16.65 -18.74
C SER A 151 -15.86 17.69 -18.20
N TYR A 152 -14.66 17.28 -17.82
CA TYR A 152 -13.61 18.24 -17.56
C TYR A 152 -13.19 18.90 -18.88
N PRO A 153 -13.12 20.24 -18.98
CA PRO A 153 -12.68 20.89 -20.21
C PRO A 153 -11.19 20.60 -20.45
N TYR A 154 -10.87 20.07 -21.62
CA TYR A 154 -9.49 19.76 -21.98
C TYR A 154 -8.75 21.04 -22.41
N PRO A 155 -7.53 21.26 -21.91
CA PRO A 155 -6.68 22.35 -22.38
C PRO A 155 -6.26 22.11 -23.83
N GLU A 156 -5.99 23.17 -24.58
CA GLU A 156 -5.64 23.10 -26.01
C GLU A 156 -4.36 22.30 -26.27
N GLN A 157 -3.43 22.30 -25.31
CA GLN A 157 -2.17 21.59 -25.35
C GLN A 157 -2.31 20.08 -25.10
N LEU A 158 -3.51 19.58 -24.78
CA LEU A 158 -3.75 18.15 -24.61
C LEU A 158 -3.97 17.49 -25.95
N ASN A 159 -3.19 16.45 -26.23
CA ASN A 159 -3.55 15.48 -27.25
C ASN A 159 -4.76 14.65 -26.75
N ALA A 160 -5.95 15.03 -27.22
CA ALA A 160 -7.21 14.38 -26.83
C ALA A 160 -7.24 12.88 -27.21
N GLU A 161 -6.64 12.50 -28.34
CA GLU A 161 -6.60 11.11 -28.79
C GLU A 161 -5.75 10.25 -27.83
N ALA A 162 -4.54 10.70 -27.49
CA ALA A 162 -3.69 10.03 -26.51
C ALA A 162 -4.39 9.90 -25.15
N TRP A 163 -5.15 10.93 -24.74
CA TRP A 163 -5.89 10.91 -23.49
C TRP A 163 -7.06 9.92 -23.48
N GLU A 164 -7.82 9.84 -24.58
CA GLU A 164 -8.89 8.84 -24.72
C GLU A 164 -8.34 7.41 -24.71
N GLU A 165 -7.23 7.17 -25.40
CA GLU A 165 -6.55 5.87 -25.40
C GLU A 165 -6.10 5.45 -23.99
N TRP A 166 -5.52 6.40 -23.24
CA TRP A 166 -5.17 6.16 -21.84
C TRP A 166 -6.39 5.81 -20.97
N LYS A 167 -7.52 6.51 -21.14
CA LYS A 167 -8.76 6.18 -20.40
C LYS A 167 -9.31 4.81 -20.78
N ALA A 168 -9.26 4.44 -22.06
CA ALA A 168 -9.67 3.12 -22.54
C ALA A 168 -8.83 2.01 -21.91
N TYR A 169 -7.50 2.14 -21.96
CA TYR A 169 -6.57 1.20 -21.33
C TYR A 169 -6.83 1.05 -19.81
N ARG A 170 -7.03 2.17 -19.10
CA ARG A 170 -7.37 2.11 -17.67
C ARG A 170 -8.68 1.36 -17.40
N SER A 171 -9.68 1.53 -18.26
CA SER A 171 -10.97 0.83 -18.14
C SER A 171 -10.80 -0.67 -18.37
N GLU A 172 -10.06 -1.07 -19.42
CA GLU A 172 -9.78 -2.46 -19.76
C GLU A 172 -9.02 -3.19 -18.64
N MET A 173 -7.98 -2.53 -18.09
CA MET A 173 -7.21 -3.04 -16.96
C MET A 173 -7.92 -2.91 -15.60
N ARG A 174 -9.19 -2.47 -15.59
CA ARG A 174 -10.02 -2.26 -14.38
C ARG A 174 -9.37 -1.36 -13.33
N PHE A 175 -8.58 -0.39 -13.76
CA PHE A 175 -8.07 0.66 -12.89
C PHE A 175 -9.17 1.66 -12.57
N LYS A 176 -9.07 2.29 -11.39
CA LYS A 176 -10.02 3.33 -11.00
C LYS A 176 -9.99 4.47 -12.03
N SER A 177 -11.17 4.82 -12.55
CA SER A 177 -11.34 5.93 -13.49
C SER A 177 -11.05 7.27 -12.81
N TYR A 178 -10.58 8.23 -13.59
CA TYR A 178 -10.50 9.61 -13.12
C TYR A 178 -11.91 10.16 -12.92
N ALA A 179 -12.13 10.88 -11.82
CA ALA A 179 -13.32 11.70 -11.68
C ALA A 179 -13.16 12.94 -12.58
N PRO A 180 -14.22 13.43 -13.24
CA PRO A 180 -14.13 14.58 -14.13
C PRO A 180 -14.11 15.88 -13.30
N THR A 181 -13.03 16.04 -12.55
CA THR A 181 -12.73 17.17 -11.68
C THR A 181 -11.30 17.62 -11.91
N GLU A 182 -11.02 18.89 -11.67
CA GLU A 182 -9.69 19.47 -11.80
C GLU A 182 -8.64 18.74 -10.96
N ARG A 183 -9.02 18.32 -9.74
CA ARG A 183 -8.15 17.60 -8.82
C ARG A 183 -7.88 16.13 -9.20
N SER A 184 -8.59 15.59 -10.20
CA SER A 184 -8.46 14.19 -10.60
C SER A 184 -8.08 14.06 -12.08
N GLU A 185 -9.02 14.25 -13.00
CA GLU A 185 -8.75 14.19 -14.43
C GLU A 185 -7.84 15.35 -14.85
N GLY A 186 -8.11 16.57 -14.35
CA GLY A 186 -7.29 17.75 -14.64
C GLY A 186 -5.83 17.58 -14.21
N SER A 187 -5.56 17.13 -12.98
CA SER A 187 -4.19 16.93 -12.50
C SER A 187 -3.43 15.86 -13.30
N ALA A 188 -4.12 14.83 -13.78
CA ALA A 188 -3.51 13.79 -14.61
C ALA A 188 -3.20 14.29 -16.04
N ILE A 189 -4.08 15.12 -16.60
CA ILE A 189 -3.86 15.84 -17.86
C ILE A 189 -2.68 16.80 -17.73
N THR A 190 -2.64 17.62 -16.67
CA THR A 190 -1.52 18.53 -16.40
C THR A 190 -0.20 17.77 -16.27
N ASN A 191 -0.19 16.62 -15.61
CA ASN A 191 1.00 15.78 -15.54
C ASN A 191 1.45 15.31 -16.93
N LEU A 192 0.54 14.85 -17.79
CA LEU A 192 0.87 14.43 -19.16
C LEU A 192 1.44 15.58 -20.00
N ILE A 193 0.86 16.77 -19.89
CA ILE A 193 1.36 17.97 -20.57
C ILE A 193 2.75 18.34 -20.07
N ASN A 194 2.98 18.31 -18.75
CA ASN A 194 4.28 18.62 -18.17
C ASN A 194 5.36 17.62 -18.62
N LEU A 195 5.06 16.33 -18.59
CA LEU A 195 5.99 15.26 -19.01
C LEU A 195 6.37 15.36 -20.50
N SER A 196 5.47 15.90 -21.32
CA SER A 196 5.67 16.06 -22.76
C SER A 196 6.20 17.42 -23.18
N GLY A 197 6.30 18.38 -22.25
CA GLY A 197 6.53 19.79 -22.59
C GLY A 197 5.41 20.41 -23.44
N GLY A 198 4.22 19.80 -23.45
CA GLY A 198 3.09 20.20 -24.29
C GLY A 198 3.11 19.63 -25.72
N ASP A 199 4.09 18.81 -26.09
CA ASP A 199 4.16 18.22 -27.41
C ASP A 199 3.17 17.04 -27.57
N HIS A 200 2.28 17.14 -28.57
CA HIS A 200 1.22 16.15 -28.77
C HIS A 200 1.75 14.75 -29.14
N GLN A 201 2.84 14.66 -29.88
CA GLN A 201 3.43 13.39 -30.29
C GLN A 201 4.11 12.71 -29.11
N VAL A 202 4.81 13.49 -28.27
CA VAL A 202 5.42 12.99 -27.03
C VAL A 202 4.35 12.50 -26.06
N GLN A 203 3.20 13.16 -25.95
CA GLN A 203 2.08 12.67 -25.13
C GLN A 203 1.61 11.27 -25.54
N MET A 204 1.45 11.05 -26.85
CA MET A 204 1.06 9.74 -27.37
C MET A 204 2.11 8.66 -27.06
N LEU A 205 3.40 8.97 -27.25
CA LEU A 205 4.48 8.04 -26.93
C LEU A 205 4.52 7.71 -25.43
N ILE A 206 4.27 8.67 -24.54
CA ILE A 206 4.19 8.44 -23.09
C ILE A 206 3.07 7.46 -22.76
N VAL A 207 1.88 7.65 -23.35
CA VAL A 207 0.73 6.76 -23.17
C VAL A 207 1.07 5.35 -23.64
N GLN A 208 1.61 5.21 -24.84
CA GLN A 208 2.02 3.91 -25.40
C GLN A 208 3.10 3.22 -24.55
N GLN A 209 4.11 3.96 -24.07
CA GLN A 209 5.12 3.42 -23.15
C GLN A 209 4.48 2.89 -21.87
N SER A 210 3.58 3.65 -21.25
CA SER A 210 2.89 3.22 -20.03
C SER A 210 2.02 1.98 -20.26
N MET A 211 1.33 1.90 -21.40
CA MET A 211 0.53 0.74 -21.80
C MET A 211 1.41 -0.50 -22.02
N ALA A 212 2.48 -0.38 -22.80
CA ALA A 212 3.41 -1.46 -23.09
C ALA A 212 4.06 -2.04 -21.83
N ASN A 213 4.27 -1.23 -20.80
CA ASN A 213 4.85 -1.65 -19.53
C ASN A 213 3.81 -2.02 -18.44
N GLY A 214 2.50 -2.00 -18.74
CA GLY A 214 1.47 -2.38 -17.77
C GLY A 214 1.32 -1.38 -16.61
N TRP A 215 1.75 -0.13 -16.78
CA TRP A 215 1.82 0.83 -15.69
C TRP A 215 0.46 1.45 -15.34
N LYS A 216 0.30 1.83 -14.06
CA LYS A 216 -0.90 2.52 -13.55
C LYS A 216 -0.82 4.05 -13.65
N GLY A 217 0.31 4.57 -14.13
CA GLY A 217 0.62 6.01 -14.22
C GLY A 217 1.36 6.36 -15.51
N LEU A 218 1.48 7.67 -15.74
CA LEU A 218 2.20 8.27 -16.88
C LEU A 218 3.56 8.76 -16.38
N PHE A 219 4.62 8.47 -17.14
CA PHE A 219 6.00 8.75 -16.75
C PHE A 219 6.79 9.26 -17.96
N GLU A 220 7.92 9.91 -17.70
CA GLU A 220 8.81 10.43 -18.74
C GLU A 220 9.22 9.33 -19.72
N LEU A 221 9.38 9.70 -21.00
CA LEU A 221 9.89 8.79 -22.01
C LEU A 221 11.30 8.36 -21.63
N LYS A 222 11.52 7.04 -21.60
CA LYS A 222 12.88 6.53 -21.45
C LYS A 222 13.64 6.84 -22.72
N GLN A 223 14.78 7.52 -22.59
CA GLN A 223 15.72 7.61 -23.69
C GLN A 223 16.15 6.19 -24.05
N LYS A 224 16.06 5.83 -25.34
CA LYS A 224 16.74 4.65 -25.85
C LYS A 224 18.22 4.89 -25.59
N SER A 225 18.76 4.29 -24.54
CA SER A 225 20.18 4.00 -24.48
C SER A 225 20.46 3.22 -25.77
N SER A 226 21.11 3.87 -26.73
CA SER A 226 21.84 3.16 -27.76
C SER A 226 22.85 2.32 -26.99
N ARG A 227 22.49 1.06 -26.74
CA ARG A 227 23.40 0.07 -26.20
C ARG A 227 24.52 -0.02 -27.22
N SER A 228 25.62 0.67 -26.97
CA SER A 228 26.90 0.35 -27.58
C SER A 228 27.08 -1.15 -27.40
N GLU A 229 27.45 -1.82 -28.49
CA GLU A 229 27.94 -3.19 -28.49
C GLU A 229 29.20 -3.24 -27.61
N GLU A 230 29.01 -3.27 -26.31
CA GLU A 230 30.05 -3.52 -25.32
C GLU A 230 30.22 -5.04 -25.28
N VAL A 231 31.41 -5.45 -25.71
CA VAL A 231 31.96 -6.79 -25.75
C VAL A 231 31.49 -7.60 -24.53
N ASP A 232 30.92 -8.78 -24.77
CA ASP A 232 30.59 -9.76 -23.73
C ASP A 232 31.89 -10.19 -23.02
N GLU A 233 32.29 -9.45 -21.99
CA GLU A 233 33.20 -9.98 -20.97
C GLU A 233 32.41 -10.96 -20.08
N PRO A 234 32.89 -12.21 -19.93
CA PRO A 234 32.20 -13.19 -19.10
C PRO A 234 32.13 -12.70 -17.64
N HIS A 235 30.90 -12.62 -17.14
CA HIS A 235 30.57 -12.29 -15.77
C HIS A 235 31.24 -13.29 -14.80
N TRP A 236 31.90 -12.82 -13.74
CA TRP A 236 32.70 -13.62 -12.79
C TRP A 236 32.02 -14.86 -12.17
N ASN A 237 30.70 -14.98 -12.29
CA ASN A 237 29.90 -16.13 -11.84
C ASN A 237 29.48 -17.08 -12.98
N SER A 238 30.12 -16.99 -14.15
CA SER A 238 29.89 -17.93 -15.26
C SER A 238 30.73 -19.20 -15.07
N PRO A 239 30.23 -20.38 -15.50
CA PRO A 239 30.98 -21.63 -15.39
C PRO A 239 32.33 -21.59 -16.12
N GLU A 240 32.45 -20.79 -17.18
CA GLU A 240 33.69 -20.68 -17.98
C GLU A 240 34.82 -19.95 -17.23
N ALA A 241 34.51 -19.08 -16.26
CA ALA A 241 35.51 -18.32 -15.51
C ALA A 241 36.39 -19.19 -14.58
N TRP A 242 36.03 -20.46 -14.37
CA TRP A 242 36.75 -21.39 -13.49
C TRP A 242 37.69 -22.34 -14.24
N GLU A 243 37.70 -22.33 -15.58
CA GLU A 243 38.55 -23.25 -16.36
C GLU A 243 40.04 -22.88 -16.33
N GLU A 244 40.41 -21.66 -15.93
CA GLU A 244 41.83 -21.26 -15.80
C GLU A 244 42.46 -21.56 -14.42
N PHE A 245 41.72 -22.20 -13.49
CA PHE A 245 42.20 -22.54 -12.15
C PHE A 245 42.36 -24.07 -11.91
N LEU A 246 42.41 -24.88 -12.97
CA LEU A 246 42.78 -26.31 -12.95
C LEU A 246 44.04 -26.56 -13.79
#